data_AF-A6QV14-F1
#
_entry.id   AF-A6QV14-F1
#
_cell.length_a   1.000
_cell.length_b   1.000
_cell.length_c   1.000
_cell.angle_alpha   90.00
_cell.angle_beta   90.00
_cell.angle_gamma   90.00
#
_symmetry.space_group_name_H-M   'P 1'
#
loop_
_entity.id
_entity.type
_entity.pdbx_description
1 polymer ?
#
loop_
_entity_poly.entity_id
_entity_poly.type
_entity_poly.pdbx_seq_one_letter_code
_entity_poly.pdbx_strand_id
1 'polypeptide(L)'
;MVGEHDNGRHGKKKGKTNKDNMGNDSPTSYTLVNTGLPEKVRVPYIPTPENTRVTVKFGSSIDPSDGAEVVSPFAPREETGYYWGYSVRRCATLSAVFTECPFDGGYDLSFGTSERGCPLSEAIAGEVPKFEHLIVVFGGVAGLEAAVTADKDLRDKGLGPSDAGRVFDYWVNVLPGQGSRTIRTEEAVWLGLMGLRGVVERNDGC
;
A
#
# COMPACT_ATOMS: atom_id res chain seq x y z
N MET A 1 81.57 21.80 -40.99
CA MET A 1 82.40 22.89 -40.45
C MET A 1 81.64 24.19 -40.63
N VAL A 2 81.72 25.07 -39.64
CA VAL A 2 81.06 26.40 -39.51
C VAL A 2 79.57 26.27 -39.16
N GLY A 3 79.04 26.69 -38.01
CA GLY A 3 79.31 27.90 -37.19
C GLY A 3 78.11 28.84 -37.39
N GLU A 4 77.10 28.84 -36.50
CA GLU A 4 76.91 29.71 -35.33
C GLU A 4 76.00 30.95 -35.59
N HIS A 5 75.01 31.11 -34.69
CA HIS A 5 74.41 32.35 -34.12
C HIS A 5 73.84 33.46 -35.04
N ASP A 6 72.88 34.30 -34.65
CA ASP A 6 71.84 34.43 -33.62
C ASP A 6 71.16 35.79 -33.93
N ASN A 7 69.83 35.92 -33.74
CA ASN A 7 69.22 37.05 -33.03
C ASN A 7 67.69 37.12 -33.20
N GLY A 8 66.99 36.81 -32.11
CA GLY A 8 66.24 37.80 -31.35
C GLY A 8 64.97 38.43 -31.97
N ARG A 9 63.80 38.05 -31.41
CA ARG A 9 62.93 39.00 -30.69
C ARG A 9 61.81 38.29 -29.91
N HIS A 10 61.90 38.38 -28.58
CA HIS A 10 60.89 37.95 -27.63
C HIS A 10 59.69 38.92 -27.60
N GLY A 11 58.49 38.42 -27.94
CA GLY A 11 57.22 39.07 -27.66
C GLY A 11 56.58 38.49 -26.39
N LYS A 12 56.45 39.31 -25.35
CA LYS A 12 55.72 39.01 -24.10
C LYS A 12 54.25 38.70 -24.40
N LYS A 13 53.77 37.49 -24.08
CA LYS A 13 52.34 37.21 -23.88
C LYS A 13 52.05 37.06 -22.39
N LYS A 14 51.26 38.00 -21.84
CA LYS A 14 50.68 37.94 -20.49
C LYS A 14 49.71 36.77 -20.40
N GLY A 15 49.98 35.81 -19.53
CA GLY A 15 48.99 34.82 -19.11
C GLY A 15 47.89 35.50 -18.31
N LYS A 16 46.65 35.41 -18.78
CA LYS A 16 45.45 35.65 -17.95
C LYS A 16 45.21 34.37 -17.15
N THR A 17 45.45 34.43 -15.85
CA THR A 17 44.99 33.42 -14.90
C THR A 17 43.48 33.55 -14.77
N ASN A 18 42.74 32.61 -15.35
CA ASN A 18 41.33 32.40 -15.00
C ASN A 18 41.31 31.82 -13.59
N LYS A 19 40.80 32.62 -12.65
CA LYS A 19 40.55 32.20 -11.28
C LYS A 19 39.20 31.49 -11.32
N ASP A 20 39.22 30.19 -11.59
CA ASP A 20 38.02 29.36 -11.50
C ASP A 20 37.59 29.36 -10.04
N ASN A 21 36.49 30.07 -9.79
CA ASN A 21 35.82 30.12 -8.51
C ASN A 21 35.17 28.74 -8.35
N MET A 22 35.86 27.80 -7.68
CA MET A 22 35.28 26.53 -7.25
C MET A 22 34.20 26.85 -6.22
N GLY A 23 33.00 27.16 -6.72
CA GLY A 23 31.77 26.95 -5.97
C GLY A 23 31.74 25.49 -5.57
N ASN A 24 31.54 25.26 -4.28
CA ASN A 24 31.39 23.95 -3.69
C ASN A 24 30.02 23.39 -4.11
N ASP A 25 29.87 23.04 -5.39
CA ASP A 25 28.72 22.28 -5.90
C ASP A 25 28.92 20.84 -5.49
N SER A 26 28.54 20.51 -4.25
CA SER A 26 28.13 19.14 -3.96
C SER A 26 27.07 18.78 -4.99
N PRO A 27 27.26 17.75 -5.85
CA PRO A 27 26.22 17.37 -6.78
C PRO A 27 25.01 16.99 -5.94
N THR A 28 23.96 17.81 -5.99
CA THR A 28 22.67 17.45 -5.43
C THR A 28 22.20 16.24 -6.22
N SER A 29 22.51 15.05 -5.70
CA SER A 29 21.96 13.81 -6.21
C SER A 29 20.45 13.96 -6.16
N TYR A 30 19.78 13.72 -7.28
CA TYR A 30 18.33 13.68 -7.40
C TYR A 30 17.92 12.35 -8.03
N THR A 31 16.68 11.94 -7.80
CA THR A 31 16.08 10.77 -8.45
C THR A 31 15.09 11.25 -9.50
N LEU A 32 15.09 10.61 -10.69
CA LEU A 32 14.09 10.86 -11.73
C LEU A 32 12.96 9.85 -11.61
N VAL A 33 11.74 10.35 -11.45
CA VAL A 33 10.54 9.53 -11.34
C VAL A 33 9.68 9.71 -12.58
N ASN A 34 9.27 8.60 -13.19
CA ASN A 34 8.24 8.62 -14.22
C ASN A 34 6.86 8.62 -13.55
N THR A 35 6.16 9.74 -13.60
CA THR A 35 4.83 9.93 -13.01
C THR A 35 3.70 9.84 -14.04
N GLY A 36 4.00 9.45 -15.29
CA GLY A 36 3.04 9.44 -16.40
C GLY A 36 2.77 10.83 -16.99
N LEU A 37 3.45 11.88 -16.50
CA LEU A 37 3.45 13.21 -17.10
C LEU A 37 4.42 13.26 -18.30
N PRO A 38 4.33 14.30 -19.18
CA PRO A 38 5.18 14.41 -20.37
C PRO A 38 6.69 14.39 -20.07
N GLU A 39 7.10 14.96 -18.94
CA GLU A 39 8.48 14.98 -18.48
C GLU A 39 8.64 14.22 -17.16
N LYS A 40 9.82 13.63 -16.96
CA LYS A 40 10.16 12.99 -15.68
C LYS A 40 10.32 14.05 -14.59
N VAL A 41 9.85 13.72 -13.39
CA VAL A 41 9.87 14.60 -12.23
C VAL A 41 11.17 14.38 -11.46
N ARG A 42 11.87 15.46 -11.10
CA ARG A 42 13.02 15.39 -10.19
C ARG A 42 12.51 15.43 -8.75
N VAL A 43 12.96 14.49 -7.93
CA VAL A 43 12.75 14.46 -6.48
C VAL A 43 14.10 14.38 -5.76
N PRO A 44 14.18 14.73 -4.45
CA PRO A 44 15.38 14.49 -3.66
C PRO A 44 15.88 13.05 -3.82
N TYR A 45 17.21 12.82 -3.76
CA TYR A 45 17.75 11.48 -3.95
C TYR A 45 17.17 10.45 -2.97
N ILE A 46 16.78 9.32 -3.53
CA ILE A 46 16.24 8.18 -2.79
C ILE A 46 17.12 6.96 -3.06
N PRO A 47 17.68 6.32 -2.04
CA PRO A 47 18.55 5.15 -2.20
C PRO A 47 17.71 3.87 -2.45
N THR A 48 16.94 3.84 -3.53
CA THR A 48 16.13 2.68 -3.94
C THR A 48 16.56 2.14 -5.30
N PRO A 49 16.38 0.83 -5.57
CA PRO A 49 16.63 0.27 -6.89
C PRO A 49 15.83 0.99 -7.98
N GLU A 50 16.39 1.01 -9.20
CA GLU A 50 15.68 1.50 -10.37
C GLU A 50 14.35 0.75 -10.58
N ASN A 51 13.36 1.45 -11.16
CA ASN A 51 12.01 0.93 -11.43
C ASN A 51 11.19 0.56 -10.17
N THR A 52 11.61 1.02 -8.99
CA THR A 52 10.77 0.96 -7.78
C THR A 52 9.55 1.87 -7.95
N ARG A 53 8.34 1.34 -7.72
CA ARG A 53 7.11 2.14 -7.69
C ARG A 53 7.08 3.01 -6.44
N VAL A 54 6.80 4.30 -6.62
CA VAL A 54 6.69 5.29 -5.54
C VAL A 54 5.40 6.09 -5.67
N THR A 55 4.98 6.73 -4.58
CA THR A 55 3.94 7.77 -4.58
C THR A 55 4.63 9.13 -4.48
N VAL A 56 4.31 10.04 -5.39
CA VAL A 56 4.88 11.39 -5.42
C VAL A 56 3.80 12.40 -5.04
N LYS A 57 4.08 13.24 -4.05
CA LYS A 57 3.29 14.42 -3.71
C LYS A 57 3.90 15.62 -4.40
N PHE A 58 3.10 16.36 -5.15
CA PHE A 58 3.53 17.54 -5.90
C PHE A 58 3.34 18.81 -5.08
N GLY A 59 4.24 19.78 -5.29
CA GLY A 59 4.07 21.15 -4.84
C GLY A 59 3.00 21.90 -5.63
N SER A 60 2.85 23.20 -5.35
CA SER A 60 1.92 24.10 -6.03
C SER A 60 2.52 24.84 -7.24
N SER A 61 3.77 24.54 -7.58
CA SER A 61 4.51 25.17 -8.68
C SER A 61 4.04 24.69 -10.06
N ILE A 62 4.33 25.49 -11.09
CA ILE A 62 4.10 25.11 -12.49
C ILE A 62 5.10 24.03 -12.93
N ASP A 63 6.35 24.09 -12.43
CA ASP A 63 7.33 23.02 -12.63
C ASP A 63 6.97 21.86 -11.70
N PRO A 64 6.59 20.67 -12.21
CA PRO A 64 6.25 19.53 -11.37
C PRO A 64 7.39 19.04 -10.49
N SER A 65 8.64 19.41 -10.77
CA SER A 65 9.79 19.07 -9.93
C SER A 65 9.93 19.96 -8.70
N ASP A 66 9.34 21.16 -8.73
CA ASP A 66 9.48 22.14 -7.66
C ASP A 66 8.52 21.80 -6.52
N GLY A 67 9.10 21.36 -5.40
CA GLY A 67 8.37 20.86 -4.23
C GLY A 67 7.86 19.41 -4.35
N ALA A 68 8.31 18.64 -5.33
CA ALA A 68 7.95 17.23 -5.43
C ALA A 68 8.74 16.35 -4.44
N GLU A 69 8.01 15.51 -3.72
CA GLU A 69 8.58 14.58 -2.74
C GLU A 69 7.97 13.18 -2.87
N VAL A 70 8.77 12.16 -2.58
CA VAL A 70 8.24 10.81 -2.43
C VAL A 70 7.70 10.64 -1.02
N VAL A 71 6.45 10.22 -0.94
CA VAL A 71 5.70 10.05 0.30
C VAL A 71 5.28 8.59 0.48
N SER A 72 4.77 8.29 1.68
CA SER A 72 4.12 7.01 1.96
C SER A 72 3.01 6.73 0.93
N PRO A 73 2.87 5.49 0.43
CA PRO A 73 1.74 5.11 -0.40
C PRO A 73 0.39 5.23 0.31
N PHE A 74 0.38 5.36 1.64
CA PHE A 74 -0.83 5.58 2.44
C PHE A 74 -1.22 7.07 2.55
N ALA A 75 -0.31 7.99 2.28
CA ALA A 75 -0.53 9.43 2.45
C ALA A 75 -1.76 9.96 1.69
N PRO A 76 -2.05 9.57 0.42
CA PRO A 76 -3.27 10.02 -0.25
C PRO A 76 -4.56 9.64 0.50
N ARG A 77 -4.59 8.47 1.13
CA ARG A 77 -5.75 8.01 1.92
C ARG A 77 -5.82 8.72 3.26
N GLU A 78 -4.72 8.78 3.99
CA GLU A 78 -4.65 9.26 5.38
C GLU A 78 -4.72 10.79 5.49
N GLU A 79 -4.14 11.53 4.55
CA GLU A 79 -4.10 12.99 4.59
C GLU A 79 -5.25 13.64 3.81
N THR A 80 -5.77 12.97 2.76
CA THR A 80 -6.72 13.58 1.82
C THR A 80 -7.98 12.77 1.55
N GLY A 81 -8.10 11.55 2.10
CA GLY A 81 -9.28 10.70 1.93
C GLY A 81 -9.44 10.07 0.54
N TYR A 82 -8.43 10.17 -0.34
CA TYR A 82 -8.50 9.55 -1.67
C TYR A 82 -8.17 8.06 -1.61
N TYR A 83 -9.03 7.26 -2.25
CA TYR A 83 -8.71 5.85 -2.50
C TYR A 83 -7.50 5.74 -3.44
N TRP A 84 -6.47 5.02 -3.01
CA TRP A 84 -5.19 4.91 -3.73
C TRP A 84 -4.88 3.48 -4.23
N GLY A 85 -5.93 2.68 -4.40
CA GLY A 85 -5.81 1.27 -4.75
C GLY A 85 -5.70 0.36 -3.52
N TYR A 86 -5.29 -0.88 -3.76
CA TYR A 86 -5.05 -1.90 -2.73
C TYR A 86 -3.68 -2.55 -2.93
N SER A 87 -3.13 -3.09 -1.84
CA SER A 87 -2.00 -4.02 -1.89
C SER A 87 -2.49 -5.46 -1.97
N VAL A 88 -1.68 -6.34 -2.55
CA VAL A 88 -1.98 -7.78 -2.60
C VAL A 88 -0.99 -8.50 -1.69
N ARG A 89 -1.50 -9.20 -0.69
CA ARG A 89 -0.73 -10.06 0.21
C ARG A 89 -1.18 -11.50 0.03
N ARG A 90 -0.22 -12.41 -0.17
CA ARG A 90 -0.47 -13.85 -0.23
C ARG A 90 -0.15 -14.45 1.12
N CYS A 91 -1.07 -15.25 1.64
CA CYS A 91 -0.92 -15.97 2.91
C CYS A 91 -0.99 -17.47 2.62
N ALA A 92 -0.15 -18.26 3.28
CA ALA A 92 -0.16 -19.72 3.09
C ALA A 92 -1.36 -20.40 3.77
N THR A 93 -1.87 -19.80 4.85
CA THR A 93 -2.93 -20.35 5.70
C THR A 93 -3.89 -19.25 6.16
N LEU A 94 -4.99 -19.62 6.82
CA LEU A 94 -5.94 -18.66 7.38
C LEU A 94 -5.36 -17.93 8.59
N SER A 95 -4.63 -18.63 9.46
CA SER A 95 -3.91 -18.05 10.59
C SER A 95 -2.87 -17.02 10.17
N ALA A 96 -2.19 -17.24 9.03
CA ALA A 96 -1.23 -16.29 8.45
C ALA A 96 -1.91 -14.99 7.98
N VAL A 97 -3.21 -15.02 7.64
CA VAL A 97 -3.97 -13.79 7.33
C VAL A 97 -3.90 -12.84 8.52
N PHE A 98 -4.06 -13.33 9.75
CA PHE A 98 -4.07 -12.51 10.97
C PHE A 98 -2.68 -12.27 11.55
N THR A 99 -1.84 -13.31 11.62
CA THR A 99 -0.53 -13.24 12.28
C THR A 99 0.53 -12.51 11.47
N GLU A 100 0.37 -12.43 10.15
CA GLU A 100 1.24 -11.63 9.25
C GLU A 100 0.54 -10.33 8.80
N CYS A 101 -0.31 -9.76 9.66
CA CYS A 101 -0.95 -8.48 9.41
C CYS A 101 0.12 -7.37 9.25
N PRO A 102 0.02 -6.50 8.22
CA PRO A 102 0.99 -5.43 8.01
C PRO A 102 0.76 -4.21 8.92
N PHE A 103 -0.31 -4.20 9.70
CA PHE A 103 -0.68 -3.09 10.57
C PHE A 103 -0.26 -3.35 12.00
N ASP A 104 0.29 -2.32 12.65
CA ASP A 104 0.52 -2.38 14.09
C ASP A 104 -0.84 -2.49 14.82
N GLY A 105 -0.91 -3.27 15.89
CA GLY A 105 -2.20 -3.63 16.52
C GLY A 105 -3.02 -4.72 15.80
N GLY A 106 -2.67 -5.08 14.56
CA GLY A 106 -3.34 -6.16 13.82
C GLY A 106 -4.68 -5.74 13.21
N TYR A 107 -5.50 -6.71 12.82
CA TYR A 107 -6.90 -6.45 12.47
C TYR A 107 -7.73 -6.50 13.77
N ASP A 108 -8.23 -5.35 14.21
CA ASP A 108 -8.93 -5.17 15.48
C ASP A 108 -10.46 -5.34 15.35
N LEU A 109 -10.95 -5.56 14.14
CA LEU A 109 -12.31 -6.00 13.86
C LEU A 109 -12.33 -6.98 12.69
N SER A 110 -12.99 -8.12 12.87
CA SER A 110 -13.00 -9.19 11.87
C SER A 110 -14.38 -9.77 11.59
N PHE A 111 -14.70 -9.92 10.31
CA PHE A 111 -15.91 -10.57 9.82
C PHE A 111 -15.56 -11.79 8.98
N GLY A 112 -16.00 -12.97 9.43
CA GLY A 112 -16.02 -14.18 8.60
C GLY A 112 -17.40 -14.38 7.99
N THR A 113 -17.45 -14.66 6.68
CA THR A 113 -18.73 -14.83 5.97
C THR A 113 -19.10 -16.30 5.78
N SER A 114 -20.34 -16.66 6.08
CA SER A 114 -20.90 -18.00 5.84
C SER A 114 -22.43 -17.97 5.82
N GLU A 115 -23.05 -18.85 5.02
CA GLU A 115 -24.51 -19.06 5.07
C GLU A 115 -25.01 -19.51 6.45
N ARG A 116 -24.12 -20.11 7.26
CA ARG A 116 -24.35 -20.56 8.64
C ARG A 116 -24.22 -19.43 9.69
N GLY A 117 -23.81 -18.24 9.27
CA GLY A 117 -23.67 -17.09 10.16
C GLY A 117 -24.99 -16.43 10.54
N CYS A 118 -24.94 -15.51 11.51
CA CYS A 118 -26.06 -14.63 11.83
C CYS A 118 -26.35 -13.69 10.64
N PRO A 119 -27.60 -13.36 10.31
CA PRO A 119 -27.91 -12.35 9.31
C PRO A 119 -27.08 -11.08 9.50
N LEU A 120 -26.37 -10.63 8.46
CA LEU A 120 -25.48 -9.48 8.54
C LEU A 120 -26.19 -8.25 9.12
N SER A 121 -27.43 -8.00 8.68
CA SER A 121 -28.25 -6.89 9.17
C SER A 121 -28.53 -6.95 10.67
N GLU A 122 -28.68 -8.15 11.24
CA GLU A 122 -28.89 -8.32 12.68
C GLU A 122 -27.57 -8.15 13.44
N ALA A 123 -26.49 -8.73 12.92
CA ALA A 123 -25.16 -8.63 13.51
C ALA A 123 -24.65 -7.18 13.66
N ILE A 124 -25.05 -6.29 12.74
CA ILE A 124 -24.64 -4.87 12.71
C ILE A 124 -25.74 -3.89 13.11
N ALA A 125 -26.88 -4.39 13.61
CA ALA A 125 -28.00 -3.57 14.04
C ALA A 125 -27.64 -2.74 15.29
N GLY A 126 -26.82 -3.32 16.18
CA GLY A 126 -26.32 -2.67 17.38
C GLY A 126 -25.06 -1.85 17.15
N GLU A 127 -24.46 -1.44 18.27
CA GLU A 127 -23.15 -0.78 18.26
C GLU A 127 -22.07 -1.77 17.84
N VAL A 128 -21.35 -1.42 16.77
CA VAL A 128 -20.13 -2.12 16.35
C VAL A 128 -18.95 -1.37 17.00
N PRO A 129 -18.01 -2.05 17.67
CA PRO A 129 -16.86 -1.40 18.27
C PRO A 129 -16.12 -0.50 17.26
N LYS A 130 -15.61 0.64 17.74
CA LYS A 130 -14.66 1.43 16.94
C LYS A 130 -13.45 0.57 16.59
N PHE A 131 -12.96 0.73 15.37
CA PHE A 131 -11.84 -0.04 14.83
C PHE A 131 -10.93 0.84 13.99
N GLU A 132 -9.66 0.47 13.89
CA GLU A 132 -8.69 1.07 12.97
C GLU A 132 -8.51 0.21 11.71
N HIS A 133 -8.59 -1.12 11.85
CA HIS A 133 -8.22 -2.09 10.84
C HIS A 133 -9.21 -3.26 10.75
N LEU A 134 -10.29 -3.04 9.98
CA LEU A 134 -11.27 -4.07 9.65
C LEU A 134 -10.75 -5.08 8.62
N ILE A 135 -10.99 -6.37 8.86
CA ILE A 135 -10.85 -7.43 7.86
C ILE A 135 -12.18 -8.17 7.61
N VAL A 136 -12.46 -8.45 6.34
CA VAL A 136 -13.60 -9.27 5.91
C VAL A 136 -13.07 -10.47 5.14
N VAL A 137 -13.41 -11.66 5.57
CA VAL A 137 -12.86 -12.92 5.04
C VAL A 137 -13.96 -13.73 4.38
N PHE A 138 -13.75 -14.05 3.11
CA PHE A 138 -14.69 -14.80 2.27
C PHE A 138 -14.17 -16.21 2.00
N GLY A 139 -15.04 -17.20 2.18
CA GLY A 139 -14.73 -18.59 1.85
C GLY A 139 -14.79 -18.87 0.35
N GLY A 140 -14.16 -19.97 -0.06
CA GLY A 140 -14.36 -20.56 -1.38
C GLY A 140 -15.62 -21.43 -1.45
N VAL A 141 -15.70 -22.31 -2.44
CA VAL A 141 -16.83 -23.24 -2.64
C VAL A 141 -17.11 -24.10 -1.41
N ALA A 142 -16.07 -24.50 -0.67
CA ALA A 142 -16.18 -25.31 0.54
C ALA A 142 -16.28 -24.48 1.84
N GLY A 143 -16.49 -23.17 1.74
CA GLY A 143 -16.54 -22.26 2.89
C GLY A 143 -15.17 -22.01 3.53
N LEU A 144 -15.16 -21.29 4.65
CA LEU A 144 -13.94 -21.04 5.45
C LEU A 144 -13.54 -22.25 6.30
N GLU A 145 -14.46 -23.18 6.49
CA GLU A 145 -14.25 -24.45 7.19
C GLU A 145 -13.12 -25.27 6.55
N ALA A 146 -13.02 -25.25 5.22
CA ALA A 146 -11.93 -25.89 4.50
C ALA A 146 -10.56 -25.27 4.83
N ALA A 147 -10.51 -23.94 4.98
CA ALA A 147 -9.29 -23.24 5.34
C ALA A 147 -8.88 -23.56 6.79
N VAL A 148 -9.83 -23.58 7.73
CA VAL A 148 -9.58 -23.99 9.13
C VAL A 148 -9.07 -25.43 9.20
N THR A 149 -9.65 -26.34 8.42
CA THR A 149 -9.23 -27.75 8.37
C THR A 149 -7.81 -27.93 7.81
N ALA A 150 -7.42 -27.11 6.85
CA ALA A 150 -6.09 -27.16 6.24
C ALA A 150 -5.00 -26.50 7.11
N ASP A 151 -5.40 -25.66 8.07
CA ASP A 151 -4.49 -24.84 8.87
C ASP A 151 -4.00 -25.59 10.12
N LYS A 152 -2.71 -25.92 10.14
CA LYS A 152 -2.09 -26.63 11.27
C LYS A 152 -2.13 -25.81 12.56
N ASP A 153 -1.92 -24.50 12.51
CA ASP A 153 -1.84 -23.67 13.71
C ASP A 153 -3.20 -23.50 14.38
N LEU A 154 -4.28 -23.45 13.58
CA LEU A 154 -5.64 -23.46 14.11
C LEU A 154 -6.01 -24.83 14.70
N ARG A 155 -5.61 -25.92 14.03
CA ARG A 155 -5.83 -27.29 14.52
C ARG A 155 -5.07 -27.60 15.81
N ASP A 156 -3.83 -27.13 15.94
CA ASP A 156 -3.02 -27.29 17.15
C ASP A 156 -3.63 -26.52 18.33
N LYS A 157 -4.42 -25.47 18.05
CA LYS A 157 -5.27 -24.76 19.03
C LYS A 157 -6.62 -25.44 19.29
N GLY A 158 -6.86 -26.62 18.71
CA GLY A 158 -8.08 -27.39 18.88
C GLY A 158 -9.28 -26.90 18.08
N LEU A 159 -9.09 -26.03 17.07
CA LEU A 159 -10.18 -25.56 16.23
C LEU A 159 -10.42 -26.52 15.07
N GLY A 160 -11.67 -26.96 14.93
CA GLY A 160 -12.13 -27.75 13.79
C GLY A 160 -13.02 -26.96 12.82
N PRO A 161 -13.50 -27.60 11.75
CA PRO A 161 -14.43 -26.98 10.80
C PRO A 161 -15.66 -26.35 11.48
N SER A 162 -16.23 -27.01 12.50
CA SER A 162 -17.36 -26.49 13.28
C SER A 162 -17.05 -25.23 14.07
N ASP A 163 -15.78 -24.94 14.31
CA ASP A 163 -15.31 -23.80 15.09
C ASP A 163 -14.91 -22.61 14.21
N ALA A 164 -15.12 -22.66 12.89
CA ALA A 164 -14.67 -21.61 11.98
C ALA A 164 -15.16 -20.21 12.37
N GLY A 165 -16.38 -20.09 12.86
CA GLY A 165 -16.93 -18.82 13.35
C GLY A 165 -16.18 -18.24 14.56
N ARG A 166 -15.51 -19.08 15.37
CA ARG A 166 -14.74 -18.65 16.57
C ARG A 166 -13.40 -17.99 16.23
N VAL A 167 -13.01 -18.00 14.95
CA VAL A 167 -11.80 -17.31 14.47
C VAL A 167 -12.05 -15.81 14.27
N PHE A 168 -13.32 -15.38 14.21
CA PHE A 168 -13.72 -14.03 13.88
C PHE A 168 -14.55 -13.40 15.00
N ASP A 169 -14.56 -12.07 15.07
CA ASP A 169 -15.43 -11.33 16.00
C ASP A 169 -16.90 -11.46 15.56
N TYR A 170 -17.13 -11.43 14.24
CA TYR A 170 -18.44 -11.57 13.64
C TYR A 170 -18.45 -12.73 12.63
N TRP A 171 -19.46 -13.62 12.76
CA TRP A 171 -19.70 -14.72 11.84
C TRP A 171 -21.06 -14.54 11.17
N VAL A 172 -21.05 -14.09 9.91
CA VAL A 172 -22.23 -13.46 9.27
C VAL A 172 -22.67 -14.12 7.97
N ASN A 173 -23.98 -14.18 7.78
CA ASN A 173 -24.62 -14.47 6.51
C ASN A 173 -24.95 -13.15 5.79
N VAL A 174 -24.27 -12.91 4.66
CA VAL A 174 -24.40 -11.69 3.87
C VAL A 174 -25.67 -11.66 2.99
N LEU A 175 -26.34 -12.79 2.81
CA LEU A 175 -27.60 -12.88 2.05
C LEU A 175 -28.53 -13.98 2.61
N PRO A 176 -29.22 -13.71 3.73
CA PRO A 176 -30.25 -14.61 4.25
C PRO A 176 -31.35 -14.89 3.21
N GLY A 177 -31.80 -16.15 3.13
CA GLY A 177 -32.83 -16.53 2.18
C GLY A 177 -32.38 -16.54 0.71
N GLN A 178 -31.07 -16.69 0.45
CA GLN A 178 -30.55 -16.83 -0.92
C GLN A 178 -31.35 -17.86 -1.74
N GLY A 179 -31.72 -17.49 -2.97
CA GLY A 179 -32.49 -18.35 -3.87
C GLY A 179 -31.65 -19.37 -4.65
N SER A 180 -30.31 -19.29 -4.52
CA SER A 180 -29.37 -20.25 -5.09
C SER A 180 -28.84 -21.20 -4.02
N ARG A 181 -28.39 -22.38 -4.43
CA ARG A 181 -27.67 -23.29 -3.52
C ARG A 181 -26.33 -22.71 -3.04
N THR A 182 -25.69 -21.90 -3.88
CA THR A 182 -24.37 -21.33 -3.61
C THR A 182 -24.31 -19.90 -4.15
N ILE A 183 -23.69 -19.02 -3.39
CA ILE A 183 -23.24 -17.69 -3.85
C ILE A 183 -21.75 -17.83 -4.13
N ARG A 184 -21.31 -17.47 -5.34
CA ARG A 184 -19.89 -17.55 -5.68
C ARG A 184 -19.10 -16.49 -4.89
N THR A 185 -17.83 -16.75 -4.61
CA THR A 185 -17.01 -15.84 -3.79
C THR A 185 -16.99 -14.42 -4.35
N GLU A 186 -16.90 -14.23 -5.67
CA GLU A 186 -16.93 -12.92 -6.31
C GLU A 186 -18.27 -12.17 -6.14
N GLU A 187 -19.40 -12.89 -6.03
CA GLU A 187 -20.72 -12.32 -5.76
C GLU A 187 -20.83 -11.96 -4.27
N ALA A 188 -20.33 -12.84 -3.40
CA ALA A 188 -20.32 -12.65 -1.95
C ALA A 188 -19.47 -11.44 -1.55
N VAL A 189 -18.33 -11.19 -2.22
CA VAL A 189 -17.49 -10.00 -1.99
C VAL A 189 -18.30 -8.73 -2.18
N TRP A 190 -19.05 -8.61 -3.27
CA TRP A 190 -19.90 -7.43 -3.52
C TRP A 190 -20.98 -7.26 -2.46
N LEU A 191 -21.70 -8.34 -2.12
CA LEU A 191 -22.77 -8.31 -1.13
C LEU A 191 -22.24 -7.95 0.27
N GLY A 192 -21.13 -8.56 0.69
CA GLY A 192 -20.50 -8.31 1.98
C GLY A 192 -19.99 -6.88 2.10
N LEU A 193 -19.27 -6.37 1.10
CA LEU A 193 -18.74 -5.00 1.15
C LEU A 193 -19.84 -3.95 1.13
N MET A 194 -20.92 -4.15 0.36
CA MET A 194 -22.07 -3.24 0.37
C MET A 194 -22.85 -3.31 1.69
N GLY A 195 -23.06 -4.51 2.22
CA GLY A 195 -23.73 -4.71 3.51
C GLY A 195 -22.97 -4.10 4.69
N LEU A 196 -21.64 -4.09 4.62
CA LEU A 196 -20.76 -3.51 5.64
C LEU A 196 -20.46 -2.01 5.44
N ARG A 197 -20.93 -1.38 4.35
CA ARG A 197 -20.71 0.05 4.08
C ARG A 197 -21.10 0.93 5.27
N GLY A 198 -22.28 0.69 5.85
CA GLY A 198 -22.75 1.45 7.00
C GLY A 198 -21.96 1.21 8.29
N VAL A 199 -21.24 0.09 8.42
CA VAL A 199 -20.30 -0.13 9.53
C VAL A 199 -19.10 0.81 9.40
N VAL A 200 -18.52 0.89 8.19
CA VAL A 200 -17.37 1.76 7.92
C VAL A 200 -17.74 3.24 8.06
N GLU A 201 -18.87 3.67 7.51
CA GLU A 201 -19.28 5.08 7.60
C GLU A 201 -19.55 5.55 9.04
N ARG A 202 -20.11 4.67 9.89
CA ARG A 202 -20.33 4.98 11.32
C ARG A 202 -19.02 4.98 12.12
N ASN A 203 -17.99 4.28 11.64
CA ASN A 203 -16.69 4.24 12.29
C ASN A 203 -15.95 5.59 12.21
N ASP A 204 -16.19 6.38 11.16
CA ASP A 204 -15.54 7.68 10.97
C ASP A 204 -16.27 8.86 11.66
N GLY A 205 -17.38 8.58 12.38
CA GLY A 205 -18.05 9.57 13.24
C GLY A 205 -19.07 10.48 12.55
N CYS A 206 -19.96 9.90 11.74
CA CYS A 206 -21.26 10.53 11.44
C CYS A 206 -22.27 10.33 12.58
#